data_AF-A0A7W4EUA4-F1
#
_entry.id   AF-A0A7W4EUA4-F1
#
_cell.length_a   1.000
_cell.length_b   1.000
_cell.length_c   1.000
_cell.angle_alpha   90.00
_cell.angle_beta   90.00
_cell.angle_gamma   90.00
#
_symmetry.space_group_name_H-M   'P 1'
#
loop_
_entity.id
_entity.type
_entity.pdbx_description
1 polymer ?
#
loop_
_entity_poly.entity_id
_entity_poly.type
_entity_poly.pdbx_seq_one_letter_code
_entity_poly.pdbx_strand_id
1 'polypeptide(L)'
;MALSVNEMRSISVAFYEALPPSVEEIVESILMAAQAAAKQGKWHTTYTGSGFVFAGKHGLNVTQRDIMDRLASLGYSPRVEDPDDGLTISW
;
A
#
# COMPACT_ATOMS: atom_id res chain seq x y z
N MET A 1 4.80 3.79 -37.27
CA MET A 1 6.22 4.08 -36.94
C MET A 1 6.58 3.25 -35.73
N ALA A 2 7.62 2.42 -35.81
CA ALA A 2 8.09 1.64 -34.66
C ALA A 2 9.07 2.51 -33.86
N LEU A 3 8.90 2.57 -32.55
CA LEU A 3 9.80 3.28 -31.63
C LEU A 3 11.23 2.72 -31.76
N SER A 4 12.22 3.59 -31.69
CA SER A 4 13.62 3.15 -31.69
C SER A 4 13.95 2.36 -30.43
N VAL A 5 14.93 1.46 -30.51
CA VAL A 5 15.39 0.64 -29.38
C VAL A 5 15.77 1.50 -28.18
N ASN A 6 16.33 2.70 -28.39
CA ASN A 6 16.66 3.62 -27.31
C ASN A 6 15.42 4.24 -26.64
N GLU A 7 14.39 4.58 -27.43
CA GLU A 7 13.12 5.08 -26.88
C GLU A 7 12.37 3.98 -26.11
N MET A 8 12.41 2.73 -26.60
CA MET A 8 11.88 1.59 -25.84
C MET A 8 12.63 1.38 -24.53
N ARG A 9 13.97 1.58 -24.53
CA ARG A 9 14.81 1.40 -23.35
C ARG A 9 14.61 2.51 -22.33
N SER A 10 14.46 3.77 -22.75
CA SER A 10 14.16 4.88 -21.82
C SER A 10 12.78 4.75 -21.19
N ILE A 11 11.77 4.29 -21.94
CA ILE A 11 10.45 3.96 -21.40
C ILE A 11 10.54 2.82 -20.39
N SER A 12 11.34 1.79 -20.69
CA SER A 12 11.52 0.63 -19.80
C SER A 12 12.35 0.95 -18.54
N VAL A 13 13.27 1.91 -18.60
CA VAL A 13 14.07 2.36 -17.44
C VAL A 13 13.28 3.32 -16.56
N ALA A 14 12.45 4.20 -17.15
CA ALA A 14 11.57 5.08 -16.38
C ALA A 14 10.60 4.32 -15.45
N PHE A 15 10.23 3.08 -15.79
CA PHE A 15 9.44 2.20 -14.92
C PHE A 15 10.25 1.65 -13.72
N TYR A 16 11.57 1.50 -13.87
CA TYR A 16 12.48 1.05 -12.81
C TYR A 16 13.00 2.20 -11.92
N GLU A 17 12.94 3.44 -12.40
CA GLU A 17 13.34 4.64 -11.64
C GLU A 17 12.22 5.23 -10.77
N ALA A 18 11.00 4.69 -10.83
CA ALA A 18 9.99 4.99 -9.83
C ALA A 18 10.47 4.41 -8.50
N LEU A 19 11.08 5.26 -7.67
CA LEU A 19 11.45 4.93 -6.30
C LEU A 19 10.25 4.24 -5.64
N PRO A 20 10.46 3.15 -4.89
CA PRO A 20 9.37 2.54 -4.14
C PRO A 20 8.73 3.64 -3.27
N PRO A 21 7.39 3.73 -3.26
CA PRO A 21 6.71 4.80 -2.56
C PRO A 21 7.12 4.80 -1.08
N SER A 22 7.31 5.99 -0.54
CA SER A 22 7.64 6.20 0.86
C SER A 22 6.53 5.72 1.79
N VAL A 23 6.85 5.50 3.07
CA VAL A 23 5.87 5.12 4.09
C VAL A 23 4.74 6.15 4.14
N GLU A 24 5.07 7.43 4.06
CA GLU A 24 4.11 8.53 4.07
C GLU A 24 3.15 8.47 2.89
N GLU A 25 3.65 8.26 1.66
CA GLU A 25 2.82 8.16 0.45
C GLU A 25 1.88 6.94 0.50
N ILE A 26 2.36 5.83 1.06
CA ILE A 26 1.55 4.63 1.25
C ILE A 26 0.45 4.89 2.28
N VAL A 27 0.80 5.49 3.42
CA VAL A 27 -0.17 5.85 4.47
C VAL A 27 -1.21 6.83 3.93
N GLU A 28 -0.81 7.85 3.18
CA GLU A 28 -1.75 8.81 2.59
C GLU A 28 -2.72 8.13 1.62
N SER A 29 -2.21 7.27 0.74
CA SER A 29 -3.03 6.49 -0.20
C SER A 29 -4.05 5.60 0.52
N ILE A 30 -3.60 4.97 1.61
CA ILE A 30 -4.45 4.16 2.49
C ILE A 30 -5.56 5.01 3.14
N LEU A 31 -5.21 6.19 3.66
CA LEU A 31 -6.19 7.09 4.30
C LEU A 31 -7.23 7.60 3.29
N MET A 32 -6.81 7.91 2.06
CA MET A 32 -7.74 8.29 0.99
C MET A 32 -8.74 7.17 0.69
N ALA A 33 -8.27 5.92 0.64
CA ALA A 33 -9.13 4.75 0.44
C ALA A 33 -10.07 4.53 1.64
N ALA A 34 -9.57 4.66 2.88
CA ALA A 34 -10.37 4.55 4.09
C ALA A 34 -11.47 5.64 4.15
N GLN A 35 -11.13 6.89 3.81
CA GLN A 35 -12.10 7.98 3.75
C GLN A 35 -13.16 7.75 2.67
N ALA A 36 -12.77 7.22 1.51
CA ALA A 36 -13.71 6.84 0.45
C ALA A 36 -14.66 5.71 0.90
N ALA A 37 -14.15 4.72 1.63
CA ALA A 37 -14.94 3.64 2.20
C ALA A 37 -15.90 4.14 3.30
N ALA A 38 -15.45 5.02 4.19
CA ALA A 38 -16.28 5.62 5.23
C ALA A 38 -17.44 6.44 4.63
N LYS A 39 -17.21 7.18 3.53
CA LYS A 39 -18.28 7.88 2.79
C LYS A 39 -19.34 6.93 2.21
N GLN A 40 -19.01 5.66 2.02
CA GLN A 40 -19.93 4.61 1.56
C GLN A 40 -20.62 3.89 2.74
N GLY A 41 -20.41 4.32 3.99
CA GLY A 41 -20.97 3.69 5.18
C GLY A 41 -20.27 2.38 5.57
N LYS A 42 -19.07 2.13 5.05
CA LYS A 42 -18.23 1.01 5.52
C LYS A 42 -17.57 1.39 6.83
N TRP A 43 -17.34 0.40 7.69
CA TRP A 43 -16.67 0.55 9.00
C TRP A 43 -15.22 0.04 8.99
N HIS A 44 -14.83 -0.58 7.89
CA HIS A 44 -13.49 -1.06 7.63
C HIS A 44 -13.19 -0.99 6.13
N THR A 45 -11.90 -0.98 5.80
CA THR A 45 -11.40 -1.15 4.43
C THR A 45 -10.22 -2.09 4.43
N THR A 46 -10.03 -2.80 3.34
CA THR A 46 -8.90 -3.73 3.16
C THR A 46 -7.99 -3.19 2.07
N TYR A 47 -6.73 -2.98 2.41
CA TYR A 47 -5.67 -2.56 1.50
C TYR A 47 -4.88 -3.79 1.05
N THR A 48 -5.08 -4.18 -0.21
CA THR A 48 -4.48 -5.37 -0.83
C THR A 48 -3.19 -5.07 -1.61
N GLY A 49 -2.53 -3.94 -1.35
CA GLY A 49 -1.25 -3.63 -1.96
C GLY A 49 -0.27 -4.79 -1.71
N SER A 50 0.38 -5.27 -2.76
CA SER A 50 1.21 -6.49 -2.81
C SER A 50 2.23 -6.64 -1.67
N GLY A 51 2.59 -5.54 -1.01
CA GLY A 51 3.39 -5.53 0.21
C GLY A 51 2.75 -6.29 1.37
N PHE A 52 1.45 -6.12 1.66
CA PHE A 52 0.84 -6.71 2.87
C PHE A 52 0.23 -8.10 2.67
N VAL A 53 -0.06 -8.49 1.44
CA VAL A 53 -0.66 -9.79 1.11
C VAL A 53 0.18 -10.95 1.67
N PHE A 54 1.51 -10.84 1.69
CA PHE A 54 2.39 -11.89 2.22
C PHE A 54 2.80 -11.69 3.70
N ALA A 55 2.39 -10.59 4.33
CA ALA A 55 2.83 -10.24 5.69
C ALA A 55 2.28 -11.21 6.75
N GLY A 56 1.08 -11.76 6.56
CA GLY A 56 0.53 -12.76 7.50
C GLY A 56 1.32 -14.07 7.53
N LYS A 57 2.00 -14.42 6.43
CA LYS A 57 2.78 -15.67 6.30
C LYS A 57 4.25 -15.51 6.69
N HIS A 58 4.84 -14.35 6.41
CA HIS A 58 6.28 -14.10 6.59
C HIS A 58 6.60 -13.13 7.74
N GLY A 59 5.57 -12.59 8.40
CA GLY A 59 5.70 -11.52 9.36
C GLY A 59 5.88 -10.15 8.70
N LEU A 60 5.71 -9.10 9.50
CA LEU A 60 5.85 -7.72 9.04
C LEU A 60 7.33 -7.33 8.91
N ASN A 61 7.71 -6.80 7.75
CA ASN A 61 8.99 -6.12 7.56
C ASN A 61 8.99 -4.73 8.24
N VAL A 62 10.14 -4.06 8.28
CA VAL A 62 10.30 -2.77 8.97
C VAL A 62 9.34 -1.72 8.41
N THR A 63 9.30 -1.55 7.08
CA THR A 63 8.42 -0.60 6.40
C THR A 63 6.95 -0.85 6.68
N GLN A 64 6.51 -2.11 6.71
CA GLN A 64 5.13 -2.49 7.03
C GLN A 64 4.76 -2.16 8.47
N ARG A 65 5.69 -2.35 9.41
CA ARG A 65 5.49 -1.95 10.82
C ARG A 65 5.38 -0.43 10.92
N ASP A 66 6.27 0.30 10.25
CA ASP A 66 6.23 1.77 10.25
C ASP A 66 4.89 2.31 9.71
N ILE A 67 4.35 1.68 8.65
CA ILE A 67 3.01 1.99 8.13
C ILE A 67 1.92 1.71 9.17
N MET A 68 1.95 0.55 9.81
CA MET A 68 0.96 0.18 10.84
C MET A 68 1.04 1.11 12.06
N ASP A 69 2.23 1.40 12.56
CA ASP A 69 2.44 2.29 13.70
C ASP A 69 1.98 3.71 13.36
N ARG A 70 2.22 4.17 12.12
CA ARG A 70 1.72 5.47 11.68
C ARG A 70 0.20 5.51 11.60
N LEU A 71 -0.45 4.48 11.05
CA LEU A 71 -1.91 4.38 11.03
C LEU A 71 -2.50 4.33 12.44
N ALA A 72 -1.89 3.57 13.35
CA ALA A 72 -2.29 3.51 14.76
C ALA A 72 -2.16 4.87 15.45
N SER A 73 -1.10 5.62 15.18
CA SER A 73 -0.90 6.97 15.71
C SER A 73 -1.98 7.98 15.25
N LEU A 74 -2.62 7.69 14.11
CA LEU A 74 -3.71 8.49 13.55
C LEU A 74 -5.09 8.05 14.06
N GLY A 75 -5.16 7.07 14.97
CA GLY A 75 -6.40 6.58 15.56
C GLY A 75 -7.06 5.43 14.79
N TYR A 76 -6.43 4.92 13.74
CA TYR A 76 -6.92 3.73 13.05
C TYR A 76 -6.49 2.46 13.77
N SER A 77 -7.22 1.37 13.55
CA SER A 77 -6.87 0.03 14.03
C SER A 77 -6.41 -0.85 12.87
N PRO A 78 -5.12 -0.77 12.44
CA PRO A 78 -4.57 -1.61 11.39
C PRO A 78 -4.36 -3.05 11.87
N ARG A 79 -4.79 -4.03 11.07
CA ARG A 79 -4.68 -5.47 11.36
C ARG A 79 -4.34 -6.22 10.08
N VAL A 80 -3.54 -7.27 10.20
CA VAL A 80 -3.35 -8.27 9.15
C VAL A 80 -4.00 -9.54 9.68
N GLU A 81 -5.21 -9.83 9.22
CA GLU A 81 -6.05 -10.92 9.76
C GLU A 81 -5.73 -12.26 9.10
N ASP A 82 -5.59 -12.27 7.76
CA ASP A 82 -5.30 -13.47 6.99
C ASP A 82 -4.09 -13.29 6.05
N PRO A 83 -3.28 -14.34 5.83
CA PRO A 83 -2.05 -14.31 5.02
C PRO A 83 -2.24 -14.12 3.52
N ASP A 84 -3.41 -13.67 3.07
CA ASP A 84 -3.70 -13.33 1.68
C ASP A 84 -4.66 -12.12 1.54
N ASP A 85 -5.19 -11.61 2.66
CA ASP A 85 -6.20 -10.54 2.65
C ASP A 85 -5.57 -9.14 2.65
N GLY A 86 -4.30 -9.02 3.03
CA GLY A 86 -3.59 -7.75 3.11
C GLY A 86 -3.86 -7.00 4.43
N LEU A 87 -3.82 -5.67 4.37
CA LEU A 87 -3.94 -4.81 5.55
C LEU A 87 -5.40 -4.35 5.73
N THR A 88 -6.08 -4.88 6.75
CA THR A 88 -7.40 -4.41 7.18
C THR A 88 -7.25 -3.19 8.09
N ILE A 89 -8.06 -2.17 7.85
CA ILE A 89 -8.05 -0.91 8.59
C ILE A 89 -9.47 -0.60 9.03
N SER A 90 -9.62 -0.35 10.32
CA SER A 90 -10.88 -0.01 10.97
C SER A 90 -10.76 1.30 11.74
N TRP A 91 -11.90 1.94 12.01
CA TRP A 91 -12.05 3.23 12.69
C TRP A 91 -13.07 3.14 13.83
#